data_AF-M1A238-F1
#
_entry.id   AF-M1A238-F1
#
_cell.length_a   1.000
_cell.length_b   1.000
_cell.length_c   1.000
_cell.angle_alpha   90.00
_cell.angle_beta   90.00
_cell.angle_gamma   90.00
#
_symmetry.space_group_name_H-M   'P 1'
#
loop_
_entity.id
_entity.type
_entity.pdbx_description
1 polymer ?
#
loop_
_entity_poly.entity_id
_entity_poly.type
_entity_poly.pdbx_seq_one_letter_code
_entity_poly.pdbx_strand_id
1 'polypeptide(L)'
;MTELSKGDHVKSPHVLYFKVKAFVLEPGTQLDDGSKEGIIDVDGEVLARGKGTYKSNYKTLMTYDKLYIKVDQGLATVFSPSTIS
;
A
#
# COMPACT_ATOMS: atom_id res chain seq x y z
N MET A 1 12.92 18.57 -5.78
CA MET A 1 11.95 17.67 -5.12
C MET A 1 10.61 18.35 -4.75
N THR A 2 10.28 19.52 -5.29
CA THR A 2 9.12 20.33 -4.80
C THR A 2 7.75 19.73 -5.12
N GLU A 3 7.57 19.08 -6.29
CA GLU A 3 6.24 18.64 -6.73
C GLU A 3 5.82 17.23 -6.24
N LEU A 4 6.75 16.43 -5.69
CA LEU A 4 6.40 15.14 -5.06
C LEU A 4 5.43 15.32 -3.89
N SER A 5 5.59 16.43 -3.17
CA SER A 5 4.80 16.75 -1.99
C SER A 5 3.30 16.96 -2.27
N LYS A 6 2.96 17.23 -3.54
CA LYS A 6 1.60 17.47 -4.04
C LYS A 6 1.06 16.29 -4.87
N GLY A 7 1.88 15.29 -5.18
CA GLY A 7 1.47 14.17 -6.03
C GLY A 7 1.57 14.45 -7.54
N ASP A 8 1.98 15.65 -7.96
CA ASP A 8 2.01 16.10 -9.38
C ASP A 8 3.05 15.39 -10.26
N HIS A 9 3.78 14.43 -9.71
CA HIS A 9 4.70 13.55 -10.43
C HIS A 9 3.99 12.47 -11.25
N VAL A 10 2.69 12.21 -10.99
CA VAL A 10 1.85 11.30 -11.79
C VAL A 10 0.57 12.02 -12.19
N LYS A 11 0.41 12.30 -13.50
CA LYS A 11 -0.83 12.87 -14.06
C LYS A 11 -1.60 11.78 -14.80
N SER A 12 -2.55 11.15 -14.14
CA SER A 12 -3.44 10.15 -14.72
C SER A 12 -4.85 10.27 -14.14
N PRO A 13 -5.92 10.20 -14.94
CA PRO A 13 -7.28 10.21 -14.43
C PRO A 13 -7.63 8.93 -13.64
N HIS A 14 -6.76 7.90 -13.70
CA HIS A 14 -6.94 6.62 -13.00
C HIS A 14 -6.11 6.51 -11.72
N VAL A 15 -5.38 7.57 -11.33
CA VAL A 15 -4.52 7.58 -10.15
C VAL A 15 -4.97 8.65 -9.19
N LEU A 16 -5.23 8.25 -7.94
CA LEU A 16 -5.51 9.16 -6.83
C LEU A 16 -4.29 9.22 -5.92
N TYR A 17 -3.93 10.43 -5.47
CA TYR A 17 -2.83 10.65 -4.54
C TYR A 17 -3.38 11.14 -3.20
N PHE A 18 -3.02 10.43 -2.13
CA PHE A 18 -3.41 10.79 -0.76
C PHE A 18 -2.16 11.03 0.08
N LYS A 19 -2.04 12.23 0.68
CA LYS A 19 -1.00 12.56 1.65
C LYS A 19 -1.61 12.67 3.05
N VAL A 20 -1.45 11.61 3.84
CA VAL A 20 -2.07 11.47 5.17
C VAL A 20 -1.06 10.87 6.16
N LYS A 21 -1.32 11.02 7.46
CA LYS A 21 -0.49 10.40 8.52
C LYS A 21 -1.00 9.01 8.94
N ALA A 22 -2.28 8.74 8.69
CA ALA A 22 -2.90 7.44 8.91
C ALA A 22 -4.13 7.29 8.00
N PHE A 23 -4.46 6.06 7.64
CA PHE A 23 -5.70 5.72 6.94
C PHE A 23 -6.09 4.26 7.18
N VAL A 24 -7.35 3.94 6.93
CA VAL A 24 -7.85 2.56 6.89
C VAL A 24 -8.10 2.22 5.42
N LEU A 25 -7.41 1.20 4.92
CA LEU A 25 -7.69 0.60 3.62
C LEU A 25 -8.69 -0.54 3.83
N GLU A 26 -9.85 -0.45 3.20
CA GLU A 26 -10.83 -1.55 3.17
C GLU A 26 -10.82 -2.13 1.75
N PRO A 27 -10.11 -3.26 1.53
CA PRO A 27 -10.01 -3.83 0.21
C PRO A 27 -11.33 -4.49 -0.21
N GLY A 28 -11.68 -4.36 -1.49
CA GLY A 28 -12.84 -5.01 -2.09
C GLY A 28 -12.44 -6.08 -3.11
N THR A 29 -13.43 -6.52 -3.89
CA THR A 29 -13.23 -7.44 -5.02
C THR A 29 -12.71 -6.70 -6.26
N GLN A 30 -12.19 -7.45 -7.24
CA GLN A 30 -11.83 -6.91 -8.55
C GLN A 30 -13.08 -6.35 -9.26
N LEU A 31 -12.90 -5.26 -10.01
CA LEU A 31 -13.99 -4.59 -10.74
C LEU A 31 -14.64 -5.50 -11.80
N ASP A 32 -13.81 -6.22 -12.57
CA ASP A 32 -14.28 -7.06 -13.69
C ASP A 32 -14.72 -8.46 -13.26
N ASP A 33 -14.25 -8.94 -12.11
CA ASP A 33 -14.54 -10.29 -11.58
C ASP A 33 -14.76 -10.24 -10.07
N GLY A 34 -16.02 -10.07 -9.67
CA GLY A 34 -16.42 -10.02 -8.25
C GLY A 34 -16.19 -11.32 -7.48
N SER A 35 -15.76 -12.41 -8.13
CA SER A 35 -15.36 -13.65 -7.44
C SER A 35 -13.91 -13.64 -6.96
N LYS A 36 -13.12 -12.66 -7.42
CA LYS A 36 -11.70 -12.49 -7.10
C LYS A 36 -11.47 -11.26 -6.23
N GLU A 37 -10.65 -11.45 -5.22
CA GLU A 37 -10.11 -10.40 -4.38
C GLU A 37 -8.64 -10.13 -4.77
N GLY A 38 -7.92 -9.36 -3.96
CA GLY A 38 -6.53 -8.98 -4.19
C GLY A 38 -5.53 -9.61 -3.22
N ILE A 39 -4.27 -9.18 -3.37
CA ILE A 39 -3.15 -9.54 -2.50
C ILE A 39 -2.65 -8.26 -1.83
N ILE A 40 -2.39 -8.31 -0.53
CA ILE A 40 -1.73 -7.23 0.21
C ILE A 40 -0.28 -7.66 0.46
N ASP A 41 0.65 -6.89 -0.09
CA ASP A 41 2.10 -7.10 -0.01
C ASP A 41 2.75 -5.82 0.51
N VAL A 42 3.74 -5.96 1.40
CA VAL A 42 4.52 -4.86 1.96
C VAL A 42 5.99 -5.21 1.82
N ASP A 43 6.71 -4.42 1.02
CA ASP A 43 8.15 -4.56 0.75
C ASP A 43 8.58 -5.99 0.35
N GLY A 44 7.71 -6.71 -0.37
CA GLY A 44 7.93 -8.08 -0.86
C GLY A 44 7.45 -9.20 0.08
N GLU A 45 6.88 -8.87 1.24
CA GLU A 45 6.21 -9.82 2.12
C GLU A 45 4.68 -9.77 1.98
N VAL A 46 4.08 -10.92 1.61
CA VAL A 46 2.63 -11.05 1.46
C VAL A 46 1.94 -11.16 2.82
N LEU A 47 1.26 -10.09 3.22
CA LEU A 47 0.54 -9.99 4.48
C LEU A 47 -0.81 -10.68 4.44
N ALA A 48 -1.57 -10.55 3.33
CA ALA A 48 -2.91 -11.12 3.20
C ALA A 48 -3.22 -11.52 1.75
N ARG A 49 -4.05 -12.55 1.59
CA ARG A 49 -4.52 -13.06 0.30
C ARG A 49 -6.02 -13.21 0.36
N GLY A 50 -6.72 -12.54 -0.56
CA GLY A 50 -8.14 -12.73 -0.73
C GLY A 50 -8.49 -13.98 -1.51
N LYS A 51 -9.78 -14.28 -1.59
CA LYS A 51 -10.34 -15.39 -2.37
C LYS A 51 -9.99 -15.25 -3.85
N GLY A 52 -9.71 -16.39 -4.49
CA GLY A 52 -9.51 -16.46 -5.94
C GLY A 52 -8.15 -15.93 -6.42
N THR A 53 -7.28 -15.48 -5.51
CA THR A 53 -5.91 -15.09 -5.86
C THR A 53 -5.00 -16.29 -6.03
N TYR A 54 -3.84 -16.06 -6.64
CA TYR A 54 -2.75 -17.04 -6.68
C TYR A 54 -2.38 -17.48 -5.26
N LYS A 55 -2.34 -18.81 -5.04
CA LYS A 55 -2.04 -19.42 -3.72
C LYS A 55 -2.95 -18.89 -2.59
N SER A 56 -4.21 -18.58 -2.88
CA SER A 56 -5.21 -18.11 -1.89
C SER A 56 -5.39 -19.07 -0.70
N ASN A 57 -5.12 -20.37 -0.87
CA ASN A 57 -5.19 -21.34 0.22
C ASN A 57 -3.96 -21.35 1.15
N TYR A 58 -2.93 -20.55 0.86
CA TYR A 58 -1.73 -20.49 1.68
C TYR A 58 -1.99 -19.61 2.89
N LYS A 59 -1.61 -20.08 4.08
CA LYS A 59 -1.73 -19.31 5.31
C LYS A 59 -0.95 -18.00 5.19
N THR A 60 -1.61 -16.90 5.56
CA THR A 60 -1.05 -15.55 5.60
C THR A 60 -0.95 -15.04 7.03
N LEU A 61 -0.17 -13.98 7.23
CA LEU A 61 -0.02 -13.33 8.54
C LEU A 61 -1.33 -12.64 8.97
N MET A 62 -2.04 -12.06 8.01
CA MET A 62 -3.27 -11.32 8.19
C MET A 62 -4.39 -11.88 7.30
N THR A 63 -5.63 -11.60 7.69
CA THR A 63 -6.82 -11.84 6.85
C THR A 63 -6.93 -10.72 5.82
N TYR A 64 -7.49 -11.02 4.65
CA TYR A 64 -7.82 -10.01 3.65
C TYR A 64 -9.05 -9.21 4.08
N ASP A 65 -8.81 -8.16 4.88
CA ASP A 65 -9.81 -7.30 5.50
C ASP A 65 -9.20 -5.91 5.73
N LYS A 66 -9.91 -5.03 6.46
CA LYS A 66 -9.50 -3.67 6.81
C LYS A 66 -8.07 -3.64 7.37
N LEU A 67 -7.23 -2.84 6.74
CA LEU A 67 -5.85 -2.60 7.13
C LEU A 67 -5.69 -1.17 7.62
N TYR A 68 -5.25 -1.01 8.87
CA TYR A 68 -4.88 0.29 9.42
C TYR A 68 -3.41 0.58 9.13
N ILE A 69 -3.16 1.66 8.39
CA ILE A 69 -1.83 2.11 8.02
C ILE A 69 -1.57 3.44 8.73
N LYS A 70 -0.42 3.55 9.40
CA LYS A 70 0.01 4.76 10.08
C LYS A 70 1.49 5.04 9.86
N VAL A 71 1.87 6.30 9.97
CA VAL A 71 3.26 6.74 9.94
C VAL A 71 3.75 6.95 11.37
N ASP A 72 4.72 6.14 11.78
CA ASP A 72 5.49 6.36 13.01
C ASP A 72 6.71 7.23 12.69
N GLN A 73 6.56 8.54 12.88
CA GLN A 73 7.59 9.51 12.50
C GLN A 73 8.84 9.36 13.39
N GLY A 74 10.01 9.22 12.77
CA GLY A 74 11.29 9.12 13.48
C GLY A 74 11.51 7.77 14.18
N LEU A 75 10.83 6.71 13.73
CA LEU A 75 10.96 5.37 14.31
C LEU A 75 12.40 4.80 14.22
N ALA A 76 13.12 5.13 13.15
CA ALA A 76 14.48 4.67 12.92
C ALA A 76 15.36 5.77 12.32
N THR A 77 16.66 5.72 12.62
CA THR A 77 17.68 6.57 12.02
C THR A 77 18.37 5.81 10.90
N VAL A 78 18.50 6.43 9.72
CA VAL A 78 19.14 5.84 8.54
C VAL A 78 20.29 6.73 8.09
N PHE A 79 21.41 6.13 7.68
CA PHE A 79 22.50 6.86 7.04
C PHE A 79 22.09 7.21 5.60
N SER A 80 22.04 8.50 5.29
CA SER A 80 21.82 9.00 3.93
C SER A 80 23.03 9.81 3.47
N PRO A 81 23.31 9.87 2.16
CA PRO A 81 24.31 10.80 1.64
C PRO A 81 24.03 12.22 2.13
N SER A 82 25.06 12.91 2.63
CA SER A 82 24.95 14.34 2.94
C SER A 82 24.70 15.07 1.63
N THR A 83 23.54 15.71 1.51
CA THR A 83 23.32 16.69 0.43
C THR A 83 24.17 17.90 0.77
N ILE A 84 25.44 17.89 0.37
CA ILE A 84 26.22 19.12 0.26
C ILE A 84 25.78 19.73 -1.07
N SER A 85 24.84 20.66 -1.00
CA SER A 85 24.58 21.62 -2.07
C SER A 85 25.59 22.76 -1.99
#